data_AF-A0A150P9F3-F1
#
_entry.id   AF-A0A150P9F3-F1
#
_cell.length_a   1.000
_cell.length_b   1.000
_cell.length_c   1.000
_cell.angle_alpha   90.00
_cell.angle_beta   90.00
_cell.angle_gamma   90.00
#
_symmetry.space_group_name_H-M   'P 1'
#
loop_
_entity.id
_entity.type
_entity.pdbx_description
1 polymer ?
#
loop_
_entity_poly.entity_id
_entity_poly.type
_entity_poly.pdbx_seq_one_letter_code
_entity_poly.pdbx_strand_id
1 'polypeptide(L)'
;IQPSAPPEQQMMAIQYTLAMVSPQPTDPLVDKAYIDAIVPKLAVAVRTADKGKTPPNPAKATKGNRKIEVDMGKGCNERTPSNLLAQRAGSSLREAYDAGVLVVSCHDDLWECHQSTRDPSDVLCHAAPRR
;
A
#
# COMPACT_ATOMS: atom_id res chain seq x y z
N ILE A 1 -13.30 0.43 24.26
CA ILE A 1 -13.90 -0.23 23.08
C ILE A 1 -14.13 0.87 22.05
N GLN A 2 -13.19 1.10 21.12
CA GLN A 2 -13.40 2.09 20.07
C GLN A 2 -14.22 1.46 18.93
N PRO A 3 -15.30 2.11 18.49
CA PRO A 3 -16.24 1.52 17.55
C PRO A 3 -15.57 1.40 16.18
N SER A 4 -15.74 0.25 15.54
CA SER A 4 -15.54 0.11 14.09
C SER A 4 -16.24 1.27 13.37
N ALA A 5 -15.60 1.87 12.37
CA ALA A 5 -16.24 2.90 11.55
C ALA A 5 -17.65 2.42 11.11
N PRO A 6 -18.68 3.29 11.08
CA PRO A 6 -20.02 2.90 10.65
C PRO A 6 -19.98 2.09 9.35
N PRO A 7 -20.84 1.06 9.17
CA PRO A 7 -20.79 0.17 8.00
C PRO A 7 -20.77 0.90 6.65
N GLU A 8 -21.48 2.03 6.54
CA GLU A 8 -21.49 2.88 5.35
C GLU A 8 -20.09 3.47 5.04
N GLN A 9 -19.35 3.90 6.06
CA GLN A 9 -17.98 4.41 5.89
C GLN A 9 -17.02 3.29 5.49
N GLN A 10 -17.23 2.07 6.00
CA GLN A 10 -16.45 0.91 5.57
C GLN A 10 -16.73 0.55 4.11
N MET A 11 -18.00 0.58 3.68
CA MET A 11 -18.35 0.36 2.27
C MET A 11 -17.75 1.44 1.35
N MET A 12 -17.79 2.71 1.75
CA MET A 12 -17.16 3.80 0.99
C MET A 12 -15.65 3.61 0.88
N ALA A 13 -14.97 3.24 1.98
CA ALA A 13 -13.54 2.96 1.95
C ALA A 13 -13.20 1.81 0.98
N ILE A 14 -13.98 0.72 1.00
CA ILE A 14 -13.82 -0.41 0.08
C ILE A 14 -13.99 0.03 -1.38
N GLN A 15 -15.05 0.79 -1.68
CA GLN A 15 -15.30 1.30 -3.03
C GLN A 15 -14.19 2.22 -3.51
N TYR A 16 -13.67 3.08 -2.63
CA TYR A 16 -12.57 3.98 -2.94
C TYR A 16 -11.27 3.20 -3.20
N THR A 17 -10.92 2.23 -2.35
CA THR A 17 -9.76 1.36 -2.56
C THR A 17 -9.86 0.57 -3.88
N LEU A 18 -11.07 0.14 -4.26
CA LEU A 18 -11.31 -0.48 -5.56
C LEU A 18 -11.10 0.50 -6.72
N ALA A 19 -11.54 1.75 -6.58
CA ALA A 19 -11.34 2.80 -7.58
C ALA A 19 -9.84 3.13 -7.75
N MET A 20 -9.09 3.21 -6.64
CA MET A 20 -7.65 3.50 -6.67
C MET A 20 -6.85 2.45 -7.46
N VAL A 21 -7.21 1.17 -7.35
CA VAL A 21 -6.52 0.06 -8.05
C VAL A 21 -7.13 -0.25 -9.42
N SER A 22 -8.28 0.33 -9.76
CA SER A 22 -8.94 0.07 -11.04
C SER A 22 -8.11 0.67 -12.18
N PRO A 23 -7.74 -0.14 -13.19
CA PRO A 23 -6.98 0.35 -14.33
C PRO A 23 -7.81 1.29 -15.20
N GLN A 24 -7.17 2.35 -15.68
CA GLN A 24 -7.68 3.27 -16.69
C GLN A 24 -6.99 2.99 -18.03
N PRO A 25 -7.61 3.34 -19.18
CA PRO A 25 -7.02 3.10 -20.51
C PRO A 25 -5.63 3.72 -20.71
N THR A 26 -5.30 4.76 -19.96
CA THR A 26 -4.03 5.50 -20.02
C THR A 26 -3.00 5.03 -18.99
N ASP A 27 -3.34 4.10 -18.11
CA ASP A 27 -2.40 3.62 -17.11
C ASP A 27 -1.30 2.76 -17.77
N PRO A 28 -0.06 2.84 -17.28
CA PRO A 28 1.02 1.99 -17.77
C PRO A 28 0.72 0.49 -17.60
N LEU A 29 1.36 -0.30 -18.47
CA LEU A 29 1.40 -1.74 -18.35
C LEU A 29 2.27 -2.12 -17.15
N VAL A 30 1.91 -3.25 -16.51
CA VAL A 30 2.67 -3.78 -15.39
C VAL A 30 4.05 -4.22 -15.86
N ASP A 31 5.09 -3.64 -15.26
CA ASP A 31 6.47 -4.11 -15.38
C ASP A 31 6.77 -5.15 -14.32
N LYS A 32 6.83 -6.42 -14.72
CA LYS A 32 7.14 -7.52 -13.81
C LYS A 32 8.56 -7.43 -13.23
N ALA A 33 9.54 -6.96 -13.99
CA ALA A 33 10.92 -6.86 -13.52
C ALA A 33 11.03 -5.85 -12.38
N TYR A 34 10.30 -4.72 -12.48
CA TYR A 34 10.18 -3.76 -11.39
C TYR A 34 9.57 -4.41 -10.14
N ILE A 35 8.48 -5.17 -10.27
CA ILE A 35 7.80 -5.83 -9.14
C ILE A 35 8.73 -6.82 -8.44
N ASP A 36 9.39 -7.69 -9.22
CA ASP A 36 10.32 -8.70 -8.70
C ASP A 36 11.51 -8.04 -7.96
N ALA A 37 11.92 -6.83 -8.38
CA ALA A 37 13.00 -6.08 -7.74
C ALA A 37 12.53 -5.29 -6.50
N ILE A 38 11.33 -4.70 -6.51
CA ILE A 38 10.87 -3.78 -5.46
C ILE A 38 10.27 -4.51 -4.26
N VAL A 39 9.55 -5.62 -4.46
CA VAL A 39 8.88 -6.34 -3.37
C VAL A 39 9.87 -6.85 -2.31
N PRO A 40 11.02 -7.48 -2.67
CA PRO A 40 12.02 -7.87 -1.69
C PRO A 40 12.62 -6.68 -0.93
N LYS A 41 12.87 -5.56 -1.63
CA LYS A 41 13.39 -4.32 -1.01
C LYS A 41 12.39 -3.75 -0.01
N LEU A 42 11.10 -3.74 -0.35
CA LEU A 42 10.04 -3.34 0.58
C LEU A 42 9.95 -4.30 1.77
N ALA A 43 10.10 -5.61 1.57
CA ALA A 43 10.11 -6.55 2.68
C ALA A 43 11.26 -6.29 3.66
N VAL A 44 12.44 -5.90 3.17
CA VAL A 44 13.57 -5.46 4.02
C VAL A 44 13.27 -4.12 4.68
N ALA A 45 12.74 -3.14 3.92
CA ALA A 45 12.36 -1.83 4.43
C ALA A 45 11.41 -1.92 5.62
N VAL A 46 10.40 -2.78 5.52
CA VAL A 46 9.40 -2.97 6.57
C VAL A 46 10.03 -3.49 7.84
N ARG A 47 10.89 -4.50 7.76
CA ARG A 47 11.61 -5.04 8.93
C ARG A 47 12.43 -3.98 9.67
N THR A 48 12.83 -2.90 9.00
CA THR A 48 13.55 -1.78 9.62
C THR A 48 12.65 -0.66 10.12
N ALA A 49 11.48 -0.48 9.52
CA ALA A 49 10.55 0.61 9.82
C ALA A 49 9.44 0.21 10.80
N ASP A 50 9.16 -1.09 10.91
CA ASP A 50 8.13 -1.65 11.77
C ASP A 50 8.49 -1.46 13.25
N LYS A 51 7.49 -0.99 14.01
CA LYS A 51 7.60 -0.76 15.46
C LYS A 51 7.01 -1.91 16.27
N GLY A 52 6.51 -2.96 15.61
CA GLY A 52 5.94 -4.15 16.18
C GLY A 52 6.64 -5.43 15.70
N LYS A 53 5.92 -6.54 15.73
CA LYS A 53 6.42 -7.83 15.23
C LYS A 53 6.14 -7.94 13.73
N THR A 54 7.17 -7.79 12.92
CA THR A 54 7.03 -7.91 11.46
C THR A 54 6.60 -9.31 11.04
N PRO A 55 5.58 -9.45 10.18
CA PRO A 55 5.20 -10.72 9.58
C PRO A 55 6.34 -11.36 8.77
N PRO A 56 6.35 -12.70 8.59
CA PRO A 56 7.38 -13.37 7.80
C PRO A 56 7.50 -12.88 6.36
N ASN A 57 6.35 -12.59 5.72
CA ASN A 57 6.24 -12.09 4.35
C ASN A 57 5.51 -10.73 4.35
N PRO A 58 6.19 -9.65 4.75
CA PRO A 58 5.55 -8.38 5.04
C PRO A 58 5.31 -7.52 3.80
N ALA A 59 5.66 -7.97 2.59
CA ALA A 59 5.38 -7.25 1.36
C ALA A 59 4.99 -8.23 0.24
N LYS A 60 3.97 -7.88 -0.54
CA LYS A 60 3.47 -8.68 -1.65
C LYS A 60 2.79 -7.80 -2.71
N ALA A 61 2.87 -8.20 -3.97
CA ALA A 61 2.07 -7.59 -5.03
C ALA A 61 0.71 -8.32 -5.13
N THR A 62 -0.37 -7.57 -5.27
CA THR A 62 -1.76 -8.07 -5.42
C THR A 62 -2.46 -7.39 -6.58
N LYS A 63 -3.71 -7.80 -6.87
CA LYS A 63 -4.56 -7.20 -7.92
C LYS A 63 -3.87 -7.13 -9.29
N GLY A 64 -3.30 -8.26 -9.73
CA GLY A 64 -2.58 -8.33 -11.00
C GLY A 64 -1.30 -7.49 -11.02
N ASN A 65 -0.62 -7.38 -9.87
CA ASN A 65 0.57 -6.57 -9.63
C ASN A 65 0.38 -5.05 -9.74
N ARG A 66 -0.86 -4.57 -9.75
CA ARG A 66 -1.19 -3.13 -9.72
C ARG A 66 -1.26 -2.56 -8.31
N LYS A 67 -1.25 -3.41 -7.27
CA LYS A 67 -1.18 -2.99 -5.86
C LYS A 67 0.01 -3.67 -5.20
N ILE A 68 0.77 -2.93 -4.40
CA ILE A 68 1.75 -3.50 -3.48
C ILE A 68 1.22 -3.32 -2.06
N GLU A 69 1.04 -4.43 -1.35
CA GLU A 69 0.61 -4.47 0.04
C GLU A 69 1.82 -4.71 0.93
N VAL A 70 1.88 -3.93 2.00
CA VAL A 70 2.87 -4.05 3.07
C VAL A 70 2.16 -4.33 4.39
N ASP A 71 2.47 -5.46 5.00
CA ASP A 71 1.95 -5.88 6.30
C ASP A 71 3.00 -5.58 7.40
N MET A 72 2.61 -4.78 8.39
CA MET A 72 3.45 -4.33 9.52
C MET A 72 2.81 -4.76 10.84
N GLY A 73 3.62 -4.95 11.88
CA GLY A 73 3.12 -5.15 13.24
C GLY A 73 2.61 -3.86 13.88
N LYS A 74 3.29 -2.72 13.64
CA LYS A 74 2.84 -1.39 14.09
C LYS A 74 3.51 -0.26 13.31
N GLY A 75 2.78 0.83 13.09
CA GLY A 75 3.33 2.09 12.58
C GLY A 75 2.85 2.44 11.17
N CYS A 76 1.80 1.78 10.68
CA CYS A 76 1.13 2.21 9.47
C CYS A 76 0.44 3.57 9.71
N ASN A 77 0.63 4.49 8.76
CA ASN A 77 0.01 5.81 8.72
C ASN A 77 0.10 6.34 7.28
N GLU A 78 -0.51 7.50 7.01
CA GLU A 78 -0.61 8.13 5.69
C GLU A 78 0.74 8.30 4.96
N ARG A 79 1.84 8.50 5.70
CA ARG A 79 3.17 8.72 5.12
C ARG A 79 3.98 7.45 4.97
N THR A 80 3.57 6.37 5.63
CA THR A 80 4.34 5.12 5.65
C THR A 80 4.50 4.51 4.26
N PRO A 81 3.46 4.39 3.40
CA PRO A 81 3.62 3.80 2.07
C PRO A 81 4.64 4.54 1.20
N SER A 82 4.54 5.88 1.15
CA SER A 82 5.46 6.71 0.35
C SER A 82 6.88 6.71 0.91
N ASN A 83 7.05 6.75 2.24
CA ASN A 83 8.37 6.67 2.88
C ASN A 83 9.04 5.31 2.68
N LEU A 84 8.30 4.21 2.74
CA LEU A 84 8.84 2.87 2.48
C LEU A 84 9.37 2.75 1.05
N LEU A 85 8.66 3.33 0.09
CA LEU A 85 9.10 3.37 -1.30
C LEU A 85 10.33 4.27 -1.48
N ALA A 86 10.22 5.55 -1.08
CA ALA A 86 11.23 6.59 -1.29
C ALA A 86 12.52 6.38 -0.50
N GLN A 87 12.41 6.20 0.81
CA GLN A 87 13.57 6.28 1.70
C GLN A 87 14.24 4.92 1.95
N ARG A 88 13.53 3.82 1.65
CA ARG A 88 13.97 2.47 2.05
C ARG A 88 14.10 1.52 0.87
N ALA A 89 13.16 1.54 -0.07
CA ALA A 89 13.21 0.70 -1.26
C ALA A 89 13.95 1.37 -2.44
N GLY A 90 14.26 2.66 -2.33
CA GLY A 90 15.01 3.41 -3.34
C GLY A 90 14.22 3.59 -4.64
N SER A 91 12.91 3.81 -4.54
CA SER A 91 12.05 4.12 -5.68
C SER A 91 11.06 5.23 -5.34
N SER A 92 10.37 5.80 -6.32
CA SER A 92 9.39 6.87 -6.13
C SER A 92 7.97 6.45 -6.53
N LEU A 93 6.96 7.20 -6.08
CA LEU A 93 5.58 6.99 -6.52
C LEU A 93 5.45 7.10 -8.04
N ARG A 94 6.23 8.00 -8.66
CA ARG A 94 6.26 8.19 -10.11
C ARG A 94 6.78 6.96 -10.84
N GLU A 95 7.88 6.37 -10.37
CA GLU A 95 8.46 5.15 -10.94
C GLU A 95 7.53 3.95 -10.74
N ALA A 96 6.90 3.83 -9.57
CA ALA A 96 5.89 2.80 -9.34
C ALA A 96 4.72 2.92 -10.31
N TYR A 97 4.22 4.14 -10.55
CA TYR A 97 3.19 4.38 -11.57
C TYR A 97 3.66 4.03 -12.98
N ASP A 98 4.86 4.45 -13.39
CA ASP A 98 5.43 4.09 -14.70
C ASP A 98 5.58 2.58 -14.88
N ALA A 99 5.82 1.85 -13.79
CA ALA A 99 5.84 0.39 -13.75
C ALA A 99 4.45 -0.27 -13.66
N GLY A 100 3.37 0.50 -13.74
CA GLY A 100 1.99 0.02 -13.72
C GLY A 100 1.43 -0.32 -12.33
N VAL A 101 2.16 -0.01 -11.25
CA VAL A 101 1.65 -0.07 -9.87
C VAL A 101 0.82 1.18 -9.62
N LEU A 102 -0.44 1.01 -9.27
CA LEU A 102 -1.40 2.09 -9.02
C LEU A 102 -1.54 2.46 -7.54
N VAL A 103 -1.27 1.50 -6.65
CA VAL A 103 -1.43 1.67 -5.20
C VAL A 103 -0.29 0.99 -4.45
N VAL A 104 0.26 1.70 -3.47
CA VAL A 104 1.10 1.12 -2.42
C VAL A 104 0.37 1.28 -1.11
N SER A 105 0.18 0.21 -0.35
CA SER A 105 -0.53 0.27 0.93
C SER A 105 0.28 -0.30 2.08
N CYS A 106 0.09 0.25 3.28
CA CYS A 106 0.49 -0.39 4.52
C CYS A 106 -0.74 -0.86 5.29
N HIS A 107 -0.55 -1.88 6.12
CA HIS A 107 -1.54 -2.41 7.04
C HIS A 107 -0.85 -2.75 8.37
N ASP A 108 -1.42 -2.34 9.49
CA ASP A 108 -1.12 -2.86 10.82
C ASP A 108 -2.42 -3.21 11.58
N ASP A 109 -2.31 -3.60 12.86
CA ASP A 109 -3.46 -4.03 13.66
C ASP A 109 -4.53 -2.92 13.88
N LEU A 110 -4.21 -1.66 13.57
CA LEU A 110 -5.08 -0.51 13.78
C LEU A 110 -5.48 0.20 12.49
N TRP A 111 -4.56 0.29 11.52
CA TRP A 111 -4.70 1.14 10.34
C TRP A 111 -4.38 0.40 9.06
N GLU A 112 -5.16 0.68 8.02
CA GLU A 112 -4.83 0.40 6.63
C GLU A 112 -4.77 1.74 5.88
N CYS A 113 -3.65 1.98 5.20
CA CYS A 113 -3.42 3.20 4.44
C CYS A 113 -3.03 2.86 3.01
N HIS A 114 -3.72 3.47 2.06
CA HIS A 114 -3.51 3.35 0.62
C HIS A 114 -2.96 4.65 0.07
N GLN A 115 -1.80 4.60 -0.56
CA GLN A 115 -1.22 5.71 -1.32
C GLN A 115 -1.41 5.42 -2.81
N SER A 116 -2.10 6.32 -3.50
CA SER A 116 -2.17 6.31 -4.95
C SER A 116 -0.82 6.73 -5.53
N THR A 117 -0.38 6.02 -6.56
CA THR A 117 0.81 6.41 -7.36
C THR A 117 0.41 7.26 -8.57
N ARG A 118 -0.84 7.13 -9.02
CA ARG A 118 -1.45 7.93 -10.10
C ARG A 118 -1.64 9.38 -9.66
N ASP A 119 -2.12 9.57 -8.43
CA ASP A 119 -2.26 10.87 -7.78
C ASP A 119 -1.52 10.82 -6.43
N PRO A 120 -0.29 11.35 -6.33
CA PRO A 120 0.48 11.33 -5.09
C PRO A 120 -0.17 12.07 -3.92
N SER A 121 -1.15 12.94 -4.18
CA SER A 121 -1.91 13.64 -3.13
C SER A 121 -3.05 12.81 -2.57
N ASP A 122 -3.44 11.74 -3.26
CA ASP A 122 -4.53 10.86 -2.88
C ASP A 122 -4.03 9.73 -1.95
N VAL A 123 -4.33 9.91 -0.67
CA VAL A 123 -4.03 8.97 0.40
C VAL A 123 -5.30 8.68 1.18
N LEU A 124 -5.67 7.41 1.26
CA LEU A 124 -6.79 6.95 2.07
C LEU A 124 -6.27 6.13 3.25
N CYS A 125 -6.48 6.61 4.47
CA CYS A 125 -6.25 5.85 5.69
C CYS A 125 -7.57 5.58 6.42
N HIS A 126 -7.78 4.34 6.83
CA HIS A 126 -8.93 3.95 7.64
C HIS A 126 -8.53 2.89 8.66
N ALA A 127 -9.41 2.65 9.63
CA ALA A 127 -9.20 1.58 10.59
C ALA A 127 -9.06 0.24 9.83
N ALA A 128 -8.10 -0.58 10.25
CA ALA A 128 -7.89 -1.89 9.66
C ALA A 128 -9.14 -2.77 9.85
N PRO A 129 -9.61 -3.49 8.81
CA PRO A 129 -10.71 -4.44 8.95
C PRO A 129 -10.34 -5.51 9.98
N ARG A 130 -11.18 -5.74 10.99
CA ARG A 130 -10.97 -6.85 11.94
C ARG A 130 -11.16 -8.16 11.19
N ARG A 131 -10.11 -9.00 11.13
CA ARG A 131 -10.18 -10.36 10.60
C ARG A 131 -10.84 -11.32 11.58
#